data_AF-A0A5E4JV00-F1
#
_entry.id   AF-A0A5E4JV00-F1
#
_cell.length_a   1.000
_cell.length_b   1.000
_cell.length_c   1.000
_cell.angle_alpha   90.00
_cell.angle_beta   90.00
_cell.angle_gamma   90.00
#
_symmetry.space_group_name_H-M   'P 1'
#
loop_
_entity.id
_entity.type
_entity.pdbx_description
1 polymer ?
#
loop_
_entity_poly.entity_id
_entity_poly.type
_entity_poly.pdbx_seq_one_letter_code
_entity_poly.pdbx_strand_id
1 'polypeptide(L)'
;MTLDRSYLTEKQLELLVDYRWRGVSPDYIARKFNLPTAGLLNLESQLRDFLRVGLRAEKSVEQIALELGYSPKLVTEFGIFYNLIQRPEEELPKEENPKPAPKRRRSSLSPVLNPFSWFRFR
;
A
#
# COMPACT_ATOMS: atom_id res chain seq x y z
N MET A 1 -3.58 22.66 20.82
CA MET A 1 -4.15 23.22 19.59
C MET A 1 -5.33 22.33 19.19
N THR A 2 -6.55 22.79 19.46
CA THR A 2 -7.78 22.12 19.05
C THR A 2 -8.00 22.36 17.57
N LEU A 3 -8.00 21.29 16.77
CA LEU A 3 -8.48 21.34 15.39
C LEU A 3 -9.93 21.81 15.42
N ASP A 4 -10.20 22.99 14.87
CA ASP A 4 -11.54 23.51 14.67
C ASP A 4 -12.28 22.51 13.77
N ARG A 5 -13.19 21.70 14.34
CA ARG A 5 -13.92 20.58 13.69
C ARG A 5 -14.87 21.03 12.56
N SER A 6 -14.73 22.27 12.11
CA SER A 6 -15.58 22.96 11.15
C SER A 6 -15.16 22.73 9.69
N TYR A 7 -14.09 21.96 9.44
CA TYR A 7 -13.52 21.83 8.11
C TYR A 7 -13.55 20.37 7.63
N LEU A 8 -14.53 20.11 6.76
CA LEU A 8 -14.79 18.88 6.00
C LEU A 8 -15.33 17.70 6.81
N THR A 9 -16.60 17.35 6.56
CA THR A 9 -17.19 16.06 6.92
C THR A 9 -16.41 14.91 6.27
N GLU A 10 -16.48 13.70 6.84
CA GLU A 10 -15.81 12.50 6.29
C GLU A 10 -16.08 12.32 4.79
N LYS A 11 -17.34 12.51 4.35
CA LYS A 11 -17.73 12.45 2.93
C LYS A 11 -17.02 13.48 2.06
N GLN A 12 -16.78 14.67 2.58
CA GLN A 12 -16.09 15.71 1.81
C GLN A 12 -14.59 15.43 1.72
N LEU A 13 -13.99 14.80 2.74
CA LEU A 13 -12.59 14.34 2.67
C LEU A 13 -12.44 13.15 1.71
N GLU A 14 -13.37 12.19 1.74
CA GLU A 14 -13.42 11.08 0.77
C GLU A 14 -13.49 11.61 -0.67
N LEU A 15 -14.41 12.53 -0.94
CA LEU A 15 -14.51 13.15 -2.26
C LEU A 15 -13.25 13.93 -2.64
N LEU A 16 -12.61 14.60 -1.69
CA LEU A 16 -11.34 15.30 -1.93
C LEU A 16 -10.27 14.30 -2.37
N VAL A 17 -10.09 13.19 -1.65
CA VAL A 17 -9.14 12.13 -2.00
C VAL A 17 -9.44 11.57 -3.39
N ASP A 18 -10.70 11.28 -3.69
CA ASP A 18 -11.16 10.82 -5.01
C ASP A 18 -10.80 11.80 -6.14
N TYR A 19 -11.04 13.09 -5.95
CA TYR A 19 -10.69 14.11 -6.95
C TYR A 19 -9.17 14.20 -7.16
N ARG A 20 -8.39 14.06 -6.08
CA ARG A 20 -6.92 14.11 -6.15
C ARG A 20 -6.36 12.89 -6.89
N TRP A 21 -6.93 11.70 -6.67
CA TRP A 21 -6.61 10.49 -7.45
C TRP A 21 -6.91 10.64 -8.94
N ARG A 22 -7.97 11.38 -9.29
CA ARG A 22 -8.33 11.69 -10.69
C ARG A 22 -7.50 12.82 -11.31
N GLY A 23 -6.52 13.37 -10.58
CA GLY A 23 -5.66 14.46 -11.07
C GLY A 23 -6.37 15.82 -11.15
N VAL A 24 -7.50 16.00 -10.45
CA VAL A 24 -8.24 17.26 -10.46
C VAL A 24 -7.50 18.31 -9.61
N SER A 25 -7.45 19.54 -10.11
CA SER A 25 -6.75 20.63 -9.45
C SER A 25 -7.43 21.02 -8.13
N PRO A 26 -6.65 21.38 -7.09
CA PRO A 26 -7.19 21.82 -5.81
C PRO A 26 -8.09 23.04 -5.94
N ASP A 27 -7.83 23.94 -6.90
CA ASP A 27 -8.70 25.09 -7.20
C ASP A 27 -10.10 24.68 -7.63
N TYR A 28 -10.21 23.65 -8.48
CA TYR A 28 -11.50 23.14 -8.93
C TYR A 28 -12.26 22.49 -7.76
N ILE A 29 -11.56 21.70 -6.94
CA ILE A 29 -12.12 21.06 -5.75
C ILE A 29 -12.62 22.14 -4.77
N ALA A 30 -11.79 23.12 -4.47
CA ALA A 30 -12.11 24.21 -3.56
C ALA A 30 -13.38 24.96 -4.00
N ARG A 31 -13.49 25.30 -5.30
CA ARG A 31 -14.71 25.90 -5.87
C ARG A 31 -15.92 24.98 -5.75
N LYS A 32 -15.76 23.68 -5.98
CA LYS A 32 -16.84 22.69 -5.89
C LYS A 32 -17.41 22.55 -4.49
N PHE A 33 -16.57 22.72 -3.46
CA PHE A 33 -16.96 22.64 -2.06
C PHE A 33 -17.23 24.00 -1.41
N ASN A 34 -17.19 25.09 -2.19
CA ASN A 34 -17.31 26.46 -1.70
C ASN A 34 -16.31 26.78 -0.57
N LEU A 35 -15.08 26.29 -0.72
CA LEU A 35 -13.97 26.49 0.20
C LEU A 35 -12.91 27.39 -0.46
N PRO A 36 -12.17 28.18 0.33
CA PRO A 36 -10.98 28.85 -0.18
C PRO A 36 -9.91 27.80 -0.51
N THR A 37 -9.27 27.90 -1.69
CA THR A 37 -8.19 26.97 -2.10
C THR A 37 -7.08 26.89 -1.06
N ALA A 38 -6.68 28.03 -0.49
CA ALA A 38 -5.67 28.06 0.56
C ALA A 38 -6.09 27.26 1.81
N GLY A 39 -7.38 27.27 2.15
CA GLY A 39 -7.93 26.47 3.25
C GLY A 39 -7.86 24.98 2.93
N LEU A 40 -8.22 24.57 1.70
CA LEU A 40 -8.11 23.19 1.25
C LEU A 40 -6.68 22.65 1.34
N LEU A 41 -5.72 23.41 0.81
CA LEU A 41 -4.30 23.04 0.84
C LEU A 41 -3.73 22.99 2.27
N ASN A 42 -4.16 23.91 3.13
CA ASN A 42 -3.77 23.90 4.53
C ASN A 42 -4.29 22.65 5.26
N LEU A 43 -5.56 22.27 5.00
CA LEU A 43 -6.14 21.04 5.55
C LEU A 43 -5.41 19.80 5.06
N GLU A 44 -5.10 19.71 3.75
CA GLU A 44 -4.27 18.62 3.22
C GLU A 44 -2.92 18.55 3.92
N SER A 45 -2.26 19.69 4.15
CA SER A 45 -0.98 19.74 4.86
C SER A 45 -1.12 19.28 6.31
N GLN A 46 -2.15 19.75 7.02
CA GLN A 46 -2.39 19.37 8.42
C GLN A 46 -2.64 17.87 8.57
N LEU A 47 -3.46 17.28 7.70
CA LEU A 47 -3.73 15.84 7.70
C LEU A 47 -2.47 15.04 7.40
N ARG A 48 -1.66 15.49 6.43
CA ARG A 48 -0.38 14.88 6.09
C ARG A 48 0.60 14.93 7.26
N ASP A 49 0.72 16.08 7.91
CA ASP A 49 1.63 16.25 9.03
C ASP A 49 1.16 15.44 10.25
N PHE A 50 -0.15 15.39 10.50
CA PHE A 50 -0.72 14.57 11.56
C PHE A 50 -0.45 13.09 11.33
N LEU A 51 -0.70 12.58 10.12
CA LEU A 51 -0.40 11.20 9.76
C LEU A 51 1.09 10.90 9.92
N ARG A 52 1.97 11.79 9.47
CA ARG A 52 3.41 11.64 9.60
C ARG A 52 3.88 11.60 11.05
N VAL A 53 3.31 12.44 11.92
CA VAL A 53 3.62 12.44 13.36
C VAL A 53 3.08 11.18 14.02
N GLY A 54 1.85 10.76 13.70
CA GLY A 54 1.25 9.53 14.21
C GLY A 54 2.06 8.29 13.85
N LEU A 55 2.46 8.15 12.58
CA LEU A 55 3.29 7.04 12.10
C LEU A 55 4.67 7.03 12.76
N ARG A 56 5.28 8.20 12.99
CA ARG A 56 6.57 8.30 13.71
C ARG A 56 6.46 7.93 15.19
N ALA A 57 5.27 8.10 15.78
CA ALA A 57 4.99 7.70 17.15
C ALA A 57 4.56 6.22 17.24
N GLU A 58 4.76 5.43 16.19
CA GLU A 58 4.39 4.01 16.10
C GLU A 58 2.89 3.75 16.34
N LYS A 59 2.03 4.77 16.13
CA LYS A 59 0.58 4.59 16.20
C LYS A 59 0.09 3.78 15.00
N SER A 60 -0.86 2.89 15.25
CA SER A 60 -1.53 2.17 14.16
C SER A 60 -2.40 3.11 13.34
N VAL A 61 -2.63 2.78 12.07
CA VAL A 61 -3.51 3.57 11.19
C VAL A 61 -4.92 3.68 11.78
N GLU A 62 -5.39 2.64 12.47
CA GLU A 62 -6.67 2.61 13.18
C GLU A 62 -6.75 3.65 14.30
N GLN A 63 -5.68 3.80 15.09
CA GLN A 63 -5.60 4.81 16.15
C GLN A 63 -5.59 6.22 15.56
N ILE A 64 -4.81 6.43 14.50
CA ILE A 64 -4.74 7.73 13.82
C ILE A 64 -6.11 8.09 13.22
N ALA A 65 -6.80 7.12 12.62
CA ALA A 65 -8.13 7.29 12.06
C ALA A 65 -9.17 7.63 13.14
N LEU A 66 -9.10 6.95 14.29
CA LEU A 66 -9.95 7.25 15.44
C LEU A 66 -9.70 8.65 16.01
N GLU A 67 -8.45 9.11 16.08
CA GLU A 67 -8.10 10.46 16.54
C GLU A 67 -8.57 11.55 15.57
N LEU A 68 -8.48 11.28 14.26
CA LEU A 68 -8.97 12.18 13.22
C LEU A 68 -10.50 12.13 13.04
N GLY A 69 -11.17 11.09 13.56
CA GLY A 69 -12.59 10.86 13.36
C GLY A 69 -12.94 10.45 11.93
N TYR A 70 -12.02 9.75 11.24
CA TYR A 70 -12.21 9.24 9.89
C TYR A 70 -12.11 7.72 9.86
N SER A 71 -12.60 7.09 8.79
CA SER A 71 -12.39 5.66 8.59
C SER A 71 -10.91 5.30 8.36
N PRO A 72 -10.43 4.16 8.91
CA PRO A 72 -9.05 3.68 8.69
C PRO A 72 -8.70 3.48 7.21
N LYS A 73 -9.69 3.09 6.41
CA LYS A 73 -9.55 2.93 4.96
C LYS A 73 -9.16 4.25 4.29
N LEU A 74 -9.87 5.34 4.61
CA LEU A 74 -9.61 6.66 4.05
C LEU A 74 -8.21 7.18 4.44
N VAL A 75 -7.82 6.98 5.71
CA VAL A 75 -6.48 7.37 6.18
C VAL A 75 -5.39 6.56 5.46
N THR A 76 -5.64 5.28 5.19
CA THR A 76 -4.71 4.43 4.42
C THR A 76 -4.56 4.92 2.99
N GLU A 77 -5.67 5.19 2.29
CA GLU A 77 -5.66 5.70 0.92
C GLU A 77 -4.97 7.06 0.80
N PHE A 78 -5.26 7.97 1.74
CA PHE A 78 -4.58 9.25 1.84
C PHE A 78 -3.09 9.09 2.08
N GLY A 79 -2.70 8.20 3.01
CA GLY A 79 -1.30 7.90 3.29
C GLY A 79 -0.56 7.30 2.10
N ILE A 80 -1.20 6.43 1.33
CA ILE A 80 -0.63 5.87 0.08
C ILE A 80 -0.46 6.98 -0.95
N PHE A 81 -1.48 7.83 -1.15
CA PHE A 81 -1.44 8.92 -2.14
C PHE A 81 -0.28 9.89 -1.87
N TYR A 82 -0.02 10.21 -0.60
CA TYR A 82 1.09 11.08 -0.20
C TYR A 82 2.42 10.34 0.03
N ASN A 83 2.53 9.06 -0.34
CA ASN A 83 3.70 8.21 -0.11
C ASN A 83 4.17 8.17 1.37
N LEU A 84 3.23 8.33 2.30
CA LEU A 84 3.48 8.22 3.74
C LEU A 84 3.34 6.78 4.24
N ILE A 85 2.46 6.01 3.60
CA ILE A 85 2.23 4.60 3.87
C ILE A 85 2.67 3.84 2.63
N GLN A 86 3.60 2.90 2.77
CA GLN A 86 3.84 1.94 1.71
C GLN A 86 2.59 1.09 1.60
N ARG A 87 2.02 1.00 0.39
CA ARG A 87 0.93 0.06 0.12
C ARG A 87 1.42 -1.29 0.63
N PRO A 88 0.74 -1.92 1.61
CA PRO A 88 1.20 -3.22 2.07
C PRO A 88 1.30 -4.07 0.81
N GLU A 89 2.51 -4.54 0.50
CA GLU A 89 2.66 -5.63 -0.44
C GLU A 89 1.71 -6.69 0.10
N GLU A 90 0.66 -6.96 -0.67
CA GLU A 90 -0.21 -8.09 -0.49
C GLU A 90 0.76 -9.25 -0.23
N GLU A 91 0.87 -9.71 1.03
CA GLU A 91 1.56 -10.95 1.34
C GLU A 91 0.80 -11.98 0.51
N LEU A 92 1.31 -12.26 -0.70
CA LEU A 92 1.03 -13.46 -1.46
C LEU A 92 0.93 -14.57 -0.42
N PRO A 93 -0.20 -15.29 -0.33
CA PRO A 93 -0.42 -16.25 0.73
C PRO A 93 0.83 -17.13 0.82
N LYS A 94 1.49 -17.07 1.99
CA LYS A 94 2.71 -17.79 2.31
C LYS A 94 2.54 -19.21 1.79
N GLU A 95 3.37 -19.58 0.82
CA GLU A 95 3.49 -20.92 0.26
C GLU A 95 3.52 -21.91 1.44
N GLU A 96 2.40 -22.60 1.64
CA GLU A 96 2.27 -23.67 2.62
C GLU A 96 3.14 -24.84 2.14
N ASN A 97 4.44 -24.73 2.37
CA ASN A 97 5.32 -25.89 2.38
C ASN A 97 5.51 -26.25 3.84
N PRO A 98 4.90 -27.35 4.28
CA PRO A 98 5.72 -28.55 4.32
C PRO A 98 4.93 -29.83 4.05
N LYS A 99 5.41 -30.67 3.11
CA LYS A 99 5.29 -32.12 3.32
C LYS A 99 6.52 -32.87 2.82
N PRO A 100 7.11 -33.74 3.67
CA PRO A 100 8.44 -34.30 3.45
C PRO A 100 8.47 -35.30 2.29
N ALA A 101 9.60 -35.32 1.62
CA ALA A 101 9.93 -36.19 0.51
C ALA A 101 9.63 -37.68 0.80
N PRO A 102 8.87 -38.38 -0.06
CA PRO A 102 8.87 -39.82 -0.05
C PRO A 102 10.17 -40.33 -0.70
N LYS A 103 11.05 -40.90 0.13
CA LYS A 103 12.17 -41.76 -0.27
C LYS A 103 11.66 -42.81 -1.26
N ARG A 104 12.04 -42.73 -2.54
CA ARG A 104 11.95 -43.87 -3.46
C ARG A 104 13.30 -44.59 -3.52
N ARG A 105 13.22 -45.83 -3.03
CA ARG A 105 14.27 -46.84 -2.94
C ARG A 105 14.97 -47.06 -4.28
N ARG A 106 16.28 -47.25 -4.21
CA ARG A 106 17.08 -47.92 -5.25
C ARG A 106 16.50 -49.31 -5.51
N SER A 107 16.18 -49.56 -6.77
CA SER A 107 16.02 -50.87 -7.40
C SER A 107 15.72 -50.56 -8.87
N SER A 108 16.31 -51.13 -9.90
CA SER A 108 17.38 -52.10 -10.12
C SER A 108 17.39 -52.27 -11.65
N LEU A 109 18.50 -52.76 -12.21
CA LEU A 109 18.63 -53.26 -13.60
C LEU A 109 18.93 -52.22 -14.71
N SER A 110 20.24 -52.02 -14.88
CA SER A 110 21.04 -52.08 -16.12
C SER A 110 20.43 -52.79 -17.35
N PRO A 111 21.12 -52.86 -18.52
CA PRO A 111 22.12 -51.97 -19.15
C PRO A 111 21.76 -51.66 -20.63
N VAL A 112 22.36 -50.66 -21.27
CA VAL A 112 22.57 -50.72 -22.73
C VAL A 112 23.99 -50.27 -23.05
N LEU A 113 24.69 -51.16 -23.72
CA LEU A 113 26.05 -51.06 -24.20
C LEU A 113 26.23 -49.89 -25.20
N ASN A 114 27.39 -49.25 -25.10
CA ASN A 114 28.39 -48.95 -26.15
C ASN A 114 28.14 -49.54 -27.57
N PRO A 115 28.89 -49.15 -28.62
CA PRO A 115 29.95 -48.12 -28.71
C PRO A 115 29.78 -47.26 -29.99
N PHE A 116 30.63 -46.26 -30.22
CA PHE A 116 31.29 -45.91 -31.51
C PHE A 116 31.82 -44.47 -31.39
N SER A 117 33.10 -44.24 -31.13
CA SER A 117 34.26 -44.33 -32.03
C SER A 117 34.54 -43.02 -32.80
N TRP A 118 35.77 -42.53 -32.61
CA TRP A 118 36.62 -41.83 -33.59
C TRP A 118 36.25 -40.36 -33.87
N PHE A 119 37.13 -39.37 -34.07
CA PHE A 119 38.59 -39.22 -34.22
C PHE A 119 38.83 -37.68 -34.14
N ARG A 120 39.79 -37.17 -33.37
CA ARG A 120 41.16 -36.74 -33.76
C ARG A 120 41.26 -35.44 -34.60
N PHE A 121 41.93 -34.43 -33.99
CA PHE A 121 42.82 -33.38 -34.53
C PHE A 121 42.38 -32.49 -35.71
N ARG A 122 42.46 -31.17 -35.51
CA ARG A 122 43.59 -30.35 -35.98
C ARG A 122 43.68 -29.04 -35.22
#